data_AF-A0A932H8C2-F1
#
_entry.id   AF-A0A932H8C2-F1
#
_cell.length_a   1.000
_cell.length_b   1.000
_cell.length_c   1.000
_cell.angle_alpha   90.00
_cell.angle_beta   90.00
_cell.angle_gamma   90.00
#
_symmetry.space_group_name_H-M   'P 1'
#
loop_
_entity.id
_entity.type
_entity.pdbx_description
1 polymer ?
#
loop_
_entity_poly.entity_id
_entity_poly.type
_entity_poly.pdbx_seq_one_letter_code
_entity_poly.pdbx_strand_id
1 'polypeptide(L)'
;MALKGSSIICWILNYNSSYPNTVSSCYIGLFSTIAPDIKVNEGSVRPISVEAPEGSLVNPKEGAPTTQCTVATCATIVEAVWLALSQVAPQRVQAGWARSNAGVGAAFNPRTQRYAAFILHFTKGGGGATYGFDGWSHISPVSSMGGSRVPDPELHELTFPHGILQYEL
;
A
#
# COMPACT_ATOMS: atom_id res chain seq x y z
N MET A 1 4.44 -18.91 4.21
CA MET A 1 3.41 -18.41 3.28
C MET A 1 3.93 -18.57 1.85
N ALA A 2 3.30 -19.41 1.04
CA ALA A 2 3.75 -19.71 -0.31
C ALA A 2 2.85 -19.01 -1.35
N LEU A 3 3.42 -18.13 -2.16
CA LEU A 3 2.73 -17.40 -3.24
C LEU A 3 2.80 -18.21 -4.54
N LYS A 4 2.30 -19.46 -4.52
CA LYS A 4 2.26 -20.33 -5.71
C LYS A 4 1.07 -19.91 -6.59
N GLY A 5 1.34 -19.45 -7.82
CA GLY A 5 0.33 -19.01 -8.79
C GLY A 5 0.33 -17.52 -9.14
N SER A 6 1.27 -16.73 -8.61
CA SER A 6 1.47 -15.33 -9.00
C SER A 6 1.79 -15.21 -10.50
N SER A 7 1.06 -14.32 -11.18
CA SER A 7 1.12 -14.06 -12.62
C SER A 7 2.54 -13.84 -13.16
N ILE A 8 2.69 -13.98 -14.49
CA ILE A 8 3.94 -13.68 -15.21
C ILE A 8 4.36 -12.22 -14.99
N ILE A 9 5.66 -11.93 -15.05
CA ILE A 9 6.22 -10.57 -14.95
C ILE A 9 5.46 -9.62 -15.89
N CYS A 10 5.08 -8.45 -15.36
CA CYS A 10 4.49 -7.40 -16.17
C CYS A 10 5.58 -6.47 -16.71
N TRP A 11 5.91 -6.58 -17.99
CA TRP A 11 6.91 -5.73 -18.64
C TRP A 11 6.39 -4.34 -19.04
N ILE A 12 5.08 -4.17 -19.06
CA ILE A 12 4.42 -2.95 -19.55
C ILE A 12 4.03 -2.02 -18.39
N LEU A 13 3.69 -2.57 -17.22
CA LEU A 13 3.20 -1.82 -16.06
C LEU A 13 4.14 -1.97 -14.86
N ASN A 14 4.19 -0.93 -14.02
CA ASN A 14 5.12 -0.83 -12.89
C ASN A 14 4.67 -1.61 -11.62
N TYR A 15 3.96 -2.73 -11.79
CA TYR A 15 3.33 -3.49 -10.69
C TYR A 15 4.17 -4.67 -10.18
N ASN A 16 5.36 -4.93 -10.72
CA ASN A 16 6.19 -6.02 -10.20
C ASN A 16 6.69 -5.67 -8.79
N SER A 17 6.62 -6.61 -7.86
CA SER A 17 7.08 -6.46 -6.49
C SER A 17 8.37 -7.21 -6.28
N SER A 18 9.44 -6.48 -5.95
CA SER A 18 10.71 -7.10 -5.57
C SER A 18 10.51 -8.04 -4.39
N TYR A 19 11.34 -9.09 -4.29
CA TYR A 19 11.29 -10.03 -3.18
C TYR A 19 11.24 -9.35 -1.78
N PRO A 20 12.08 -8.36 -1.44
CA PRO A 20 12.01 -7.69 -0.14
C PRO A 20 10.70 -6.93 0.08
N ASN A 21 10.11 -6.31 -0.95
CA ASN A 21 8.81 -5.66 -0.83
C ASN A 21 7.70 -6.69 -0.59
N THR A 22 7.75 -7.84 -1.28
CA THR A 22 6.81 -8.94 -1.09
C THR A 22 6.87 -9.48 0.33
N VAL A 23 8.07 -9.75 0.85
CA VAL A 23 8.30 -10.20 2.23
C VAL A 23 7.74 -9.19 3.23
N SER A 24 8.06 -7.91 3.04
CA SER A 24 7.58 -6.83 3.91
C SER A 24 6.05 -6.70 3.88
N SER A 25 5.43 -6.84 2.71
CA SER A 25 3.97 -6.81 2.55
C SER A 25 3.31 -7.99 3.28
N CYS A 26 3.89 -9.18 3.23
CA CYS A 26 3.43 -10.33 4.02
C CYS A 26 3.49 -10.02 5.53
N TYR A 27 4.56 -9.37 6.01
CA TYR A 27 4.68 -8.97 7.41
C TYR A 27 3.63 -7.93 7.80
N ILE A 28 3.36 -6.93 6.96
CA ILE A 28 2.28 -5.95 7.21
C ILE A 28 0.95 -6.67 7.39
N GLY A 29 0.57 -7.58 6.48
CA GLY A 29 -0.69 -8.32 6.58
C GLY A 29 -0.79 -9.19 7.83
N LEU A 30 0.33 -9.82 8.24
CA LEU A 30 0.37 -10.65 9.42
C LEU A 30 0.30 -9.80 10.71
N PHE A 31 1.26 -8.89 10.93
CA PHE A 31 1.36 -8.13 12.18
C PHE A 31 0.19 -7.17 12.40
N SER A 32 -0.43 -6.67 11.33
CA SER A 32 -1.68 -5.87 11.44
C SER A 32 -2.86 -6.65 12.00
N THR A 33 -2.82 -7.99 11.98
CA THR A 33 -3.95 -8.86 12.33
C THR A 33 -3.70 -9.62 13.64
N ILE A 34 -2.55 -10.29 13.77
CA ILE A 34 -2.35 -11.30 14.82
C ILE A 34 -1.68 -10.75 16.09
N ALA A 35 -1.19 -9.51 16.06
CA ALA A 35 -0.09 -9.12 16.91
C ALA A 35 -0.10 -7.64 17.34
N PRO A 36 -1.22 -7.10 17.86
CA PRO A 36 -1.25 -5.71 18.33
C PRO A 36 -0.21 -5.44 19.44
N ASP A 37 0.07 -6.45 20.28
CA ASP A 37 0.99 -6.34 21.42
C ASP A 37 2.42 -6.83 21.13
N ILE A 38 2.66 -7.46 19.98
CA ILE A 38 3.99 -8.02 19.67
C ILE A 38 4.87 -6.91 19.09
N LYS A 39 6.06 -6.73 19.67
CA LYS A 39 7.06 -5.84 19.09
C LYS A 39 7.62 -6.45 17.81
N VAL A 40 7.54 -5.68 16.72
CA VAL A 40 8.13 -6.04 15.43
C VAL A 40 9.65 -5.89 15.51
N ASN A 41 10.36 -7.01 15.50
CA ASN A 41 11.82 -7.09 15.47
C ASN A 41 12.26 -8.37 14.74
N GLU A 42 13.57 -8.60 14.61
CA GLU A 42 14.11 -9.79 13.94
C GLU A 42 13.60 -11.11 14.57
N GLY A 43 13.42 -11.15 15.89
CA GLY A 43 12.92 -12.32 16.60
C GLY A 43 11.45 -12.64 16.27
N SER A 44 10.62 -11.62 16.08
CA SER A 44 9.21 -11.80 15.72
C SER A 44 9.02 -12.24 14.27
N VAL A 45 9.95 -11.91 13.37
CA VAL A 45 9.90 -12.34 11.96
C VAL A 45 10.58 -13.67 11.69
N ARG A 46 11.53 -14.10 12.54
CA ARG A 46 12.24 -15.39 12.43
C ARG A 46 11.36 -16.62 12.18
N PRO A 47 10.17 -16.80 12.80
CA PRO A 47 9.33 -17.96 12.54
C PRO A 47 8.54 -17.90 11.21
N ILE A 48 8.65 -16.80 10.45
CA ILE A 48 7.85 -16.58 9.24
C ILE A 48 8.72 -16.83 8.01
N SER A 49 8.36 -17.85 7.22
CA SER A 49 8.95 -18.08 5.89
C SER A 49 8.04 -17.53 4.78
N VAL A 50 8.65 -16.86 3.80
CA VAL A 50 7.97 -16.36 2.60
C VAL A 50 8.59 -16.99 1.36
N GLU A 51 7.79 -17.80 0.66
CA GLU A 51 8.20 -18.45 -0.58
C GLU A 51 7.55 -17.73 -1.77
N ALA A 52 8.38 -17.13 -2.62
CA ALA A 52 7.97 -16.41 -3.82
C ALA A 52 8.83 -16.90 -5.01
N PRO A 53 8.24 -17.62 -5.98
CA PRO A 53 8.99 -18.17 -7.12
C PRO A 53 9.68 -17.07 -7.94
N GLU A 54 10.96 -17.26 -8.26
CA GLU A 54 11.70 -16.33 -9.12
C GLU A 54 11.05 -16.25 -10.51
N GLY A 55 11.01 -15.06 -11.10
CA GLY A 55 10.37 -14.82 -12.39
C GLY A 55 8.86 -14.57 -12.29
N SER A 56 8.33 -14.41 -11.08
CA SER A 56 6.93 -14.08 -10.84
C SER A 56 6.72 -12.58 -10.62
N LEU A 57 5.46 -12.13 -10.65
CA LEU A 57 5.10 -10.74 -10.30
C LEU A 57 5.58 -10.32 -8.90
N VAL A 58 5.71 -11.27 -7.97
CA VAL A 58 6.09 -11.03 -6.56
C VAL A 58 7.56 -11.36 -6.25
N ASN A 59 8.31 -11.83 -7.24
CA ASN A 59 9.76 -12.00 -7.21
C ASN A 59 10.29 -11.95 -8.66
N PRO A 60 10.27 -10.77 -9.30
CA PRO A 60 10.65 -10.62 -10.69
C PRO A 60 12.17 -10.72 -10.84
N LYS A 61 12.62 -11.07 -12.05
CA LYS A 61 14.03 -10.98 -12.41
C LYS A 61 14.48 -9.53 -12.50
N GLU A 62 15.79 -9.33 -12.36
CA GLU A 62 16.41 -8.01 -12.52
C GLU A 62 16.01 -7.35 -13.86
N GLY A 63 15.86 -6.03 -13.83
CA GLY A 63 15.40 -5.23 -14.97
C GLY A 63 13.89 -5.04 -15.07
N ALA A 64 13.09 -5.77 -14.27
CA ALA A 64 11.66 -5.54 -14.20
C ALA A 64 11.31 -4.23 -13.45
N PRO A 65 10.35 -3.43 -13.93
CA PRO A 65 9.96 -2.19 -13.28
C PRO A 65 9.15 -2.45 -11.98
N THR A 66 9.53 -1.79 -10.89
CA THR A 66 8.95 -2.00 -9.54
C THR A 66 8.36 -0.74 -8.90
N THR A 67 8.23 0.36 -9.64
CA THR A 67 7.91 1.69 -9.10
C THR A 67 6.65 1.76 -8.22
N GLN A 68 5.59 0.99 -8.55
CA GLN A 68 4.32 1.04 -7.83
C GLN A 68 4.14 -0.11 -6.82
N CYS A 69 5.18 -0.91 -6.58
CA CYS A 69 5.05 -2.13 -5.79
C CYS A 69 4.74 -1.89 -4.31
N THR A 70 5.20 -0.79 -3.74
CA THR A 70 5.00 -0.41 -2.34
C THR A 70 3.57 0.07 -2.06
N VAL A 71 2.77 0.34 -3.11
CA VAL A 71 1.41 0.86 -2.97
C VAL A 71 0.40 -0.13 -3.53
N ALA A 72 0.40 -0.36 -4.84
CA ALA A 72 -0.62 -1.16 -5.51
C ALA A 72 -0.45 -2.66 -5.26
N THR A 73 0.78 -3.15 -5.44
CA THR A 73 1.08 -4.58 -5.29
C THR A 73 1.10 -4.98 -3.82
N CYS A 74 1.67 -4.13 -2.96
CA CYS A 74 1.63 -4.29 -1.51
C CYS A 74 0.19 -4.50 -1.02
N ALA A 75 -0.76 -3.65 -1.45
CA ALA A 75 -2.16 -3.79 -1.06
C ALA A 75 -2.76 -5.15 -1.42
N THR A 76 -2.50 -5.60 -2.65
CA THR A 76 -2.96 -6.91 -3.11
C THR A 76 -2.35 -8.06 -2.30
N ILE A 77 -1.05 -7.99 -1.98
CA ILE A 77 -0.36 -9.02 -1.19
C ILE A 77 -0.90 -9.03 0.25
N VAL A 78 -1.04 -7.87 0.89
CA VAL A 78 -1.58 -7.75 2.25
C VAL A 78 -2.98 -8.35 2.33
N GLU A 79 -3.85 -8.02 1.38
CA GLU A 79 -5.19 -8.58 1.34
C GLU A 79 -5.22 -10.09 1.08
N ALA A 80 -4.28 -10.61 0.28
CA ALA A 80 -4.14 -12.06 0.13
C ALA A 80 -3.75 -12.74 1.46
N VAL A 81 -2.91 -12.10 2.29
CA VAL A 81 -2.61 -12.57 3.65
C VAL A 81 -3.88 -12.56 4.51
N TRP A 82 -4.64 -11.47 4.50
CA TRP A 82 -5.89 -11.35 5.25
C TRP A 82 -6.93 -12.39 4.82
N LEU A 83 -7.10 -12.61 3.51
CA LEU A 83 -7.96 -13.67 2.98
C LEU A 83 -7.53 -15.08 3.41
N ALA A 84 -6.23 -15.33 3.57
CA ALA A 84 -5.76 -16.60 4.13
C ALA A 84 -6.03 -16.69 5.63
N LEU A 85 -5.80 -15.62 6.39
CA LEU A 85 -6.05 -15.56 7.83
C LEU A 85 -7.54 -15.60 8.19
N SER A 86 -8.42 -15.15 7.31
CA SER A 86 -9.87 -15.14 7.56
C SER A 86 -10.44 -16.55 7.72
N GLN A 87 -9.77 -17.57 7.16
CA GLN A 87 -10.16 -18.97 7.32
C GLN A 87 -9.90 -19.50 8.74
N VAL A 88 -8.96 -18.90 9.48
CA VAL A 88 -8.54 -19.37 10.82
C VAL A 88 -8.91 -18.42 11.95
N ALA A 89 -8.97 -17.11 11.68
CA ALA A 89 -9.29 -16.08 12.67
C ALA A 89 -10.18 -14.97 12.06
N PRO A 90 -11.40 -15.31 11.58
CA PRO A 90 -12.26 -14.36 10.86
C PRO A 90 -12.62 -13.11 11.67
N GLN A 91 -12.67 -13.21 13.00
CA GLN A 91 -13.01 -12.09 13.89
C GLN A 91 -11.85 -11.09 14.08
N ARG A 92 -10.62 -11.43 13.67
CA ARG A 92 -9.43 -10.57 13.82
C ARG A 92 -9.01 -9.91 12.52
N VAL A 93 -9.53 -10.38 11.39
CA VAL A 93 -9.15 -9.92 10.06
C VAL A 93 -10.05 -8.77 9.63
N GLN A 94 -9.46 -7.86 8.85
CA GLN A 94 -10.15 -6.77 8.18
C GLN A 94 -10.41 -7.10 6.70
N ALA A 95 -11.48 -6.53 6.14
CA ALA A 95 -11.77 -6.62 4.72
C ALA A 95 -10.76 -5.83 3.87
N GLY A 96 -10.86 -5.95 2.54
CA GLY A 96 -10.01 -5.20 1.62
C GLY A 96 -10.17 -3.69 1.76
N TRP A 97 -9.07 -2.97 1.56
CA TRP A 97 -9.03 -1.50 1.61
C TRP A 97 -9.19 -0.94 0.19
N ALA A 98 -9.66 0.30 0.11
CA ALA A 98 -9.70 1.02 -1.15
C ALA A 98 -8.30 1.12 -1.76
N ARG A 99 -8.24 1.02 -3.10
CA ARG A 99 -6.99 1.15 -3.83
C ARG A 99 -6.55 2.60 -3.84
N SER A 100 -5.27 2.82 -3.56
CA SER A 100 -4.67 4.16 -3.64
C SER A 100 -4.76 4.67 -5.07
N ASN A 101 -5.34 5.85 -5.24
CA ASN A 101 -5.43 6.55 -6.53
C ASN A 101 -4.77 7.92 -6.42
N ALA A 102 -3.48 7.96 -6.11
CA ALA A 102 -2.75 9.22 -5.99
C ALA A 102 -2.30 9.69 -7.38
N GLY A 103 -2.91 10.76 -7.88
CA GLY A 103 -2.45 11.40 -9.11
C GLY A 103 -1.05 11.95 -8.92
N VAL A 104 -0.15 11.68 -9.87
CA VAL A 104 1.20 12.23 -9.90
C VAL A 104 1.29 13.21 -11.05
N GLY A 105 1.81 14.40 -10.78
CA GLY A 105 1.94 15.45 -11.77
C GLY A 105 3.22 16.24 -11.59
N ALA A 106 3.59 16.98 -12.63
CA ALA A 106 4.63 17.98 -12.57
C ALA A 106 4.17 19.23 -13.31
N ALA A 107 4.47 20.39 -12.74
CA ALA A 107 4.10 21.68 -13.31
C ALA A 107 5.13 22.75 -12.97
N PHE A 108 5.28 23.73 -13.84
CA PHE A 108 6.07 24.92 -13.54
C PHE A 108 5.28 25.81 -12.55
N ASN A 109 5.91 26.17 -11.44
CA ASN A 109 5.32 27.05 -10.45
C ASN A 109 5.77 28.50 -10.72
N PRO A 110 4.88 29.39 -11.22
CA PRO A 110 5.25 30.77 -11.54
C PRO A 110 5.55 31.61 -10.29
N ARG A 111 5.06 31.24 -9.10
CA ARG A 111 5.34 31.97 -7.85
C ARG A 111 6.77 31.75 -7.37
N THR A 112 7.28 30.53 -7.53
CA THR A 112 8.63 30.15 -7.09
C THR A 112 9.64 30.11 -8.23
N GLN A 113 9.20 30.28 -9.48
CA GLN A 113 10.01 30.17 -10.71
C GLN A 113 10.75 28.82 -10.81
N ARG A 114 10.11 27.73 -10.36
CA ARG A 114 10.70 26.38 -10.32
C ARG A 114 9.70 25.33 -10.80
N TYR A 115 10.20 24.26 -11.39
CA TYR A 115 9.39 23.06 -11.60
C TYR A 115 9.11 22.36 -10.28
N ALA A 116 7.87 21.95 -10.07
CA ALA A 116 7.44 21.18 -8.92
C ALA A 116 6.78 19.88 -9.40
N ALA A 117 7.23 18.75 -8.86
CA ALA A 117 6.54 17.48 -8.96
C ALA A 117 5.71 17.27 -7.69
N PHE A 118 4.50 16.73 -7.83
CA PHE A 118 3.58 16.53 -6.73
C PHE A 118 2.86 15.20 -6.84
N ILE A 119 2.46 14.70 -5.67
CA ILE A 119 1.61 13.52 -5.50
C ILE A 119 0.37 13.99 -4.76
N LEU A 120 -0.80 13.81 -5.37
CA LEU A 120 -2.10 14.18 -4.81
C LEU A 120 -2.50 13.17 -3.73
N HIS A 121 -2.05 13.37 -2.50
CA HIS A 121 -2.38 12.54 -1.35
C HIS A 121 -3.79 12.78 -0.77
N PHE A 122 -4.60 13.61 -1.42
CA PHE A 122 -6.00 13.89 -1.04
C PHE A 122 -6.95 12.74 -1.39
N THR A 123 -6.57 11.85 -2.30
CA THR A 123 -7.40 10.74 -2.78
C THR A 123 -7.25 9.48 -1.92
N LYS A 124 -7.41 9.66 -0.61
CA LYS A 124 -7.49 8.52 0.31
C LYS A 124 -8.84 7.84 0.17
N GLY A 125 -8.81 6.52 0.11
CA GLY A 125 -10.03 5.73 0.11
C GLY A 125 -10.46 5.30 1.51
N GLY A 126 -11.41 4.37 1.57
CA GLY A 126 -11.88 3.76 2.83
C GLY A 126 -11.03 2.55 3.26
N GLY A 127 -11.03 2.29 4.56
CA GLY A 127 -10.52 1.07 5.16
C GLY A 127 -11.54 -0.06 5.04
N GLY A 128 -11.06 -1.29 5.17
CA GLY A 128 -11.92 -2.46 5.19
C GLY A 128 -12.69 -2.57 6.52
N ALA A 129 -13.93 -3.04 6.45
CA ALA A 129 -14.72 -3.38 7.63
C ALA A 129 -14.04 -4.51 8.43
N THR A 130 -14.26 -4.52 9.73
CA THR A 130 -13.80 -5.57 10.65
C THR A 130 -15.02 -6.20 11.34
N TYR A 131 -14.84 -7.35 11.99
CA TYR A 131 -15.94 -8.00 12.69
C TYR A 131 -16.60 -7.06 13.72
N GLY A 132 -17.87 -6.71 13.47
CA GLY A 132 -18.68 -5.85 14.34
C GLY A 132 -18.52 -4.34 14.10
N PHE A 133 -17.69 -3.90 13.15
CA PHE A 133 -17.41 -2.47 12.91
C PHE A 133 -17.21 -2.16 11.43
N ASP A 134 -17.75 -1.03 10.98
CA ASP A 134 -17.50 -0.51 9.64
C ASP A 134 -16.04 -0.07 9.47
N GLY A 135 -15.61 -0.01 8.21
CA GLY A 135 -14.28 0.49 7.87
C GLY A 135 -14.19 2.01 8.01
N TRP A 136 -13.00 2.51 8.33
CA TRP A 136 -12.76 3.95 8.45
C TRP A 136 -12.85 4.65 7.08
N SER A 137 -13.64 5.72 6.98
CA SER A 137 -13.62 6.60 5.82
C SER A 137 -12.29 7.35 5.73
N HIS A 138 -11.83 7.62 4.50
CA HIS A 138 -10.69 8.49 4.22
C HIS A 138 -9.37 8.10 4.93
N ILE A 139 -9.11 6.79 5.05
CA ILE A 139 -7.90 6.26 5.65
C ILE A 139 -6.78 6.14 4.61
N SER A 140 -5.54 6.39 5.04
CA SER A 140 -4.36 6.26 4.17
C SER A 140 -4.22 4.82 3.65
N PRO A 141 -3.47 4.61 2.55
CA PRO A 141 -3.30 3.27 1.97
C PRO A 141 -2.77 2.23 2.97
N VAL A 142 -3.14 0.98 2.71
CA VAL A 142 -2.78 -0.19 3.53
C VAL A 142 -1.27 -0.38 3.72
N SER A 143 -0.45 0.04 2.77
CA SER A 143 1.01 0.00 2.89
C SER A 143 1.55 0.82 4.07
N SER A 144 0.78 1.81 4.54
CA SER A 144 1.09 2.64 5.71
C SER A 144 0.15 2.35 6.89
N MET A 145 -0.75 1.37 6.78
CA MET A 145 -1.79 1.04 7.77
C MET A 145 -2.54 2.28 8.31
N GLY A 146 -2.85 3.24 7.43
CA GLY A 146 -3.56 4.46 7.79
C GLY A 146 -2.69 5.56 8.44
N GLY A 147 -1.37 5.36 8.56
CA GLY A 147 -0.47 6.31 9.21
C GLY A 147 -0.17 7.59 8.41
N SER A 148 -0.35 7.60 7.09
CA SER A 148 -0.06 8.78 6.29
C SER A 148 -1.14 9.83 6.48
N ARG A 149 -0.75 11.09 6.70
CA ARG A 149 -1.66 12.23 6.84
C ARG A 149 -1.94 12.86 5.48
N VAL A 150 -3.13 13.45 5.33
CA VAL A 150 -3.40 14.31 4.16
C VAL A 150 -2.65 15.61 4.41
N PRO A 151 -1.97 16.20 3.41
CA PRO A 151 -1.48 17.56 3.55
C PRO A 151 -2.64 18.53 3.79
N ASP A 152 -2.37 19.61 4.52
CA ASP A 152 -3.32 20.70 4.64
C ASP A 152 -3.57 21.31 3.24
N PRO A 153 -4.84 21.51 2.81
CA PRO A 153 -5.16 22.08 1.50
C PRO A 153 -4.50 23.43 1.24
N GLU A 154 -4.48 24.34 2.22
CA GLU A 154 -3.91 25.68 2.06
C GLU A 154 -2.39 25.59 1.89
N LEU A 155 -1.72 24.79 2.72
CA LEU A 155 -0.27 24.57 2.60
C LEU A 155 0.09 23.88 1.26
N HIS A 156 -0.77 22.99 0.79
CA HIS A 156 -0.59 22.32 -0.49
C HIS A 156 -0.68 23.31 -1.66
N GLU A 157 -1.68 24.17 -1.66
CA GLU A 157 -1.87 25.21 -2.67
C GLU A 157 -0.79 26.28 -2.65
N LEU A 158 -0.20 26.59 -1.49
CA LEU A 158 0.98 27.47 -1.40
C LEU A 158 2.18 26.83 -2.11
N THR A 159 2.35 25.52 -1.94
CA THR A 159 3.51 24.78 -2.45
C THR A 159 3.41 24.46 -3.94
N PHE A 160 2.23 24.04 -4.40
CA PHE A 160 2.03 23.51 -5.76
C PHE A 160 1.15 24.43 -6.61
N PRO A 161 1.38 24.49 -7.93
CA PRO A 161 0.69 25.42 -8.82
C PRO A 161 -0.66 24.87 -9.30
N HIS A 162 -1.51 24.44 -8.37
CA HIS A 162 -2.90 24.05 -8.64
C HIS A 162 -3.76 24.34 -7.41
N GLY A 163 -5.04 24.65 -7.66
CA GLY A 163 -6.04 24.90 -6.62
C GLY A 163 -6.92 23.68 -6.39
N ILE A 164 -7.33 23.49 -5.15
CA ILE A 164 -8.29 22.48 -4.72
C ILE A 164 -9.66 23.17 -4.69
N LEU A 165 -10.48 22.90 -5.71
CA LEU A 165 -11.81 23.53 -5.82
C LEU A 165 -12.83 22.90 -4.86
N GLN A 166 -12.65 21.61 -4.57
CA GLN A 166 -13.58 20.83 -3.76
C GLN A 166 -12.83 19.71 -3.05
N TYR A 167 -13.11 19.54 -1.77
CA TYR A 167 -12.58 18.46 -0.95
C TYR A 167 -13.67 18.01 0.02
N GLU A 168 -14.22 16.83 -0.24
CA GLU A 168 -15.35 16.25 0.49
C GLU A 168 -15.18 14.74 0.66
N LEU A 169 -16.03 14.14 1.50
CA LEU A 169 -16.11 12.70 1.72
C LEU A 169 -16.98 12.00 0.68
#